data_AF-A0A840TNM3-F1
#
_entry.id   AF-A0A840TNM3-F1
#
_cell.length_a   1.000
_cell.length_b   1.000
_cell.length_c   1.000
_cell.angle_alpha   90.00
_cell.angle_beta   90.00
_cell.angle_gamma   90.00
#
_symmetry.space_group_name_H-M   'P 1'
#
loop_
_entity.id
_entity.type
_entity.pdbx_description
1 polymer ?
#
loop_
_entity_poly.entity_id
_entity_poly.type
_entity_poly.pdbx_seq_one_letter_code
_entity_poly.pdbx_strand_id
1 'polypeptide(L)' 'MDSVLINDKKAANERRRKRGLLSAGLGAAVLGVGFLTQYILYRNDLSFDAVMYSLTLLGIGLIFYAAVQFFS' A
#
# COMPACT_ATOMS: atom_id res chain seq x y z
N MET A 1 13.86 -27.26 23.73
CA MET A 1 12.51 -26.65 23.71
C MET A 1 12.55 -25.20 23.23
N ASP A 2 13.57 -24.42 23.57
CA ASP A 2 13.68 -23.01 23.16
C ASP A 2 13.83 -22.78 21.64
N SER A 3 14.45 -23.72 20.92
CA SER A 3 14.63 -23.64 19.47
C SER A 3 13.32 -23.72 18.67
N VAL A 4 12.28 -24.40 19.21
CA VAL A 4 10.97 -24.51 18.57
C VAL A 4 10.21 -23.18 18.68
N LEU A 5 10.22 -22.58 19.87
CA LEU A 5 9.58 -21.29 20.14
C LEU A 5 10.19 -20.14 19.32
N ILE A 6 11.50 -20.17 19.07
CA ILE A 6 12.18 -19.18 18.22
C ILE A 6 11.77 -19.34 16.75
N ASN A 7 11.58 -20.59 16.29
CA ASN A 7 11.18 -20.87 14.92
C ASN A 7 9.73 -20.43 14.66
N ASP A 8 8.82 -20.67 15.60
CA ASP A 8 7.42 -20.23 15.50
C ASP A 8 7.29 -18.70 15.51
N LYS A 9 8.06 -18.00 16.35
CA LYS A 9 8.08 -16.52 16.35
C LYS A 9 8.61 -15.96 15.03
N LYS A 10 9.64 -16.58 14.44
CA LYS A 10 10.14 -16.20 13.10
C LYS A 10 9.10 -16.43 12.02
N ALA A 11 8.46 -17.60 12.00
CA ALA A 11 7.43 -17.94 11.01
C ALA A 11 6.19 -17.03 11.11
N ALA A 12 5.77 -16.67 12.33
CA ALA A 12 4.69 -15.71 12.55
C ALA A 12 5.05 -14.30 12.02
N ASN A 13 6.28 -13.85 12.26
CA ASN A 13 6.73 -12.53 11.82
C ASN A 13 6.88 -12.46 10.29
N GLU A 14 7.33 -13.55 9.66
CA GLU A 14 7.49 -13.62 8.20
C GLU A 14 6.14 -13.61 7.47
N ARG A 15 5.11 -14.26 8.03
CA ARG A 15 3.73 -14.19 7.49
C ARG A 15 3.15 -12.79 7.56
N ARG A 16 3.40 -12.04 8.65
CA ARG A 16 2.98 -10.63 8.80
C ARG A 16 3.69 -9.75 7.79
N ARG A 17 5.01 -9.92 7.64
CA ARG A 17 5.85 -9.23 6.66
C ARG A 17 5.34 -9.41 5.23
N LYS A 18 4.97 -10.62 4.82
CA LYS A 18 4.43 -10.90 3.48
C LYS A 18 3.08 -10.22 3.24
N ARG A 19 2.19 -10.19 4.25
CA ARG A 19 0.89 -9.49 4.15
C ARG A 19 1.06 -7.97 4.06
N GLY A 20 1.95 -7.42 4.87
CA GLY A 20 2.31 -6.01 4.81
C GLY A 20 2.95 -5.62 3.47
N LEU A 21 3.79 -6.49 2.89
CA LEU A 21 4.41 -6.24 1.58
C LEU A 21 3.37 -6.26 0.44
N LEU A 22 2.42 -7.20 0.49
CA LEU A 22 1.33 -7.28 -0.50
C LEU A 22 0.41 -6.07 -0.43
N SER A 23 0.05 -5.63 0.77
CA SER A 23 -0.80 -4.44 0.96
C SER A 23 -0.06 -3.14 0.60
N ALA A 24 1.23 -3.04 0.89
CA ALA A 24 2.06 -1.92 0.44
C ALA A 24 2.21 -1.89 -1.08
N GLY A 25 2.39 -3.05 -1.73
CA GLY A 25 2.43 -3.18 -3.18
C GLY A 25 1.10 -2.78 -3.84
N LEU A 26 -0.02 -3.17 -3.26
CA LEU A 26 -1.36 -2.74 -3.68
C LEU A 26 -1.54 -1.22 -3.56
N GLY A 27 -1.14 -0.62 -2.43
CA GLY A 27 -1.20 0.83 -2.24
C GLY A 27 -0.33 1.60 -3.24
N ALA A 28 0.89 1.13 -3.48
CA ALA A 28 1.79 1.71 -4.47
C ALA A 28 1.24 1.59 -5.91
N ALA A 29 0.63 0.45 -6.26
CA ALA A 29 0.00 0.25 -7.56
C ALA A 29 -1.19 1.21 -7.76
N VAL A 30 -2.04 1.39 -6.74
CA VAL A 30 -3.19 2.32 -6.79
C VAL A 30 -2.72 3.76 -6.96
N LEU A 31 -1.69 4.20 -6.22
CA LEU A 31 -1.12 5.53 -6.40
C LEU A 31 -0.46 5.71 -7.78
N GLY A 32 0.27 4.70 -8.25
CA GLY A 32 0.89 4.72 -9.58
C GLY A 32 -0.13 4.86 -10.70
N VAL A 33 -1.24 4.10 -10.64
CA VAL A 33 -2.34 4.21 -11.60
C VAL A 33 -3.01 5.58 -11.50
N GLY A 34 -3.28 6.08 -10.30
CA GLY A 34 -3.86 7.41 -10.09
C GLY A 34 -3.00 8.53 -10.69
N PHE A 35 -1.68 8.44 -10.53
CA PHE A 35 -0.73 9.40 -11.11
C PHE A 35 -0.64 9.30 -12.64
N LEU A 36 -0.76 8.10 -13.19
CA LEU A 36 -0.78 7.89 -14.64
C LEU A 36 -2.06 8.47 -15.27
N THR A 37 -3.21 8.25 -14.63
CA THR A 37 -4.50 8.80 -15.06
C THR A 37 -4.50 10.33 -14.98
N GLN A 38 -3.97 10.90 -13.90
CA GLN A 38 -3.71 12.35 -13.75
C GLN A 38 -2.93 12.90 -14.95
N TYR A 39 -1.82 12.24 -15.30
CA TYR A 39 -0.96 12.69 -16.41
C TYR A 39 -1.69 12.68 -17.75
N ILE A 40 -2.49 11.64 -18.03
CA ILE A 40 -3.29 11.55 -19.26
C ILE A 40 -4.34 12.66 -19.30
N LEU A 41 -5.06 12.90 -18.20
CA LEU A 41 -6.11 13.92 -18.14
C LEU A 41 -5.56 15.34 -18.23
N TYR A 42 -4.42 15.59 -17.57
CA TYR A 42 -3.68 16.85 -17.68
C TYR A 42 -3.29 17.14 -19.14
N ARG A 43 -2.87 16.12 -19.89
CA ARG A 43 -2.55 16.24 -21.32
C ARG A 43 -3.76 16.51 -22.22
N ASN A 44 -4.98 16.31 -21.71
CA ASN A 44 -6.23 16.53 -22.43
C ASN A 44 -7.00 17.77 -21.95
N ASP A 45 -6.40 18.64 -21.10
CA ASP A 45 -7.03 19.85 -20.54
C ASP A 45 -8.36 19.57 -19.78
N LEU A 46 -8.53 18.35 -19.29
CA LEU A 46 -9.71 17.96 -18.52
C LEU A 46 -9.46 18.18 -17.03
N SER A 47 -10.29 19.00 -16.39
CA SER A 47 -10.26 19.21 -14.93
C SER A 47 -10.72 17.94 -14.20
N PHE A 48 -9.78 17.25 -13.58
CA PHE A 48 -10.03 16.01 -12.82
C PHE A 48 -9.43 16.02 -11.41
N ASP A 49 -9.02 17.20 -10.95
CA ASP A 49 -8.29 17.41 -9.70
C ASP A 49 -9.03 16.84 -8.49
N ALA A 50 -10.36 17.04 -8.40
CA ALA A 50 -11.16 16.58 -7.27
C ALA A 50 -11.18 15.05 -7.13
N VAL A 51 -11.26 14.32 -8.25
CA VAL A 51 -11.23 12.85 -8.25
C VAL A 51 -9.82 12.36 -7.95
N MET A 52 -8.78 13.06 -8.43
CA MET A 52 -7.41 12.66 -8.17
C MET A 52 -6.98 12.89 -6.72
N TYR A 53 -7.39 13.99 -6.09
CA TYR A 53 -7.15 14.23 -4.67
C TYR A 53 -7.79 13.15 -3.79
N SER A 54 -9.03 12.76 -4.11
CA SER A 54 -9.72 11.71 -3.36
C SER A 54 -9.09 10.31 -3.58
N LEU A 55 -8.66 10.00 -4.80
CA LEU A 55 -7.93 8.75 -5.09
C LEU A 55 -6.56 8.70 -4.40
N THR A 56 -5.87 9.84 -4.35
CA THR A 56 -4.56 9.98 -3.69
C THR A 56 -4.70 9.83 -2.19
N LEU A 57 -5.73 10.43 -1.59
CA LEU A 57 -6.02 10.30 -0.16
C LEU A 57 -6.31 8.83 0.20
N LEU A 58 -7.11 8.14 -0.63
CA LEU A 58 -7.39 6.71 -0.47
C LEU A 58 -6.13 5.85 -0.62
N GLY A 59 -5.30 6.12 -1.62
CA GLY A 59 -4.05 5.39 -1.85
C GLY A 59 -3.04 5.57 -0.72
N ILE A 60 -2.87 6.79 -0.21
CA ILE A 60 -2.04 7.07 0.97
C ILE A 60 -2.62 6.38 2.20
N GLY A 61 -3.94 6.42 2.40
CA GLY A 61 -4.61 5.71 3.49
C GLY A 61 -4.34 4.20 3.46
N LEU A 62 -4.35 3.59 2.26
CA LEU A 62 -4.03 2.18 2.08
C LEU A 62 -2.57 1.85 2.42
N ILE A 63 -1.63 2.73 2.05
CA ILE A 63 -0.21 2.59 2.39
C ILE A 63 0.01 2.71 3.90
N PHE A 64 -0.64 3.67 4.56
CA PHE A 64 -0.57 3.81 6.01
C PHE A 64 -1.17 2.58 6.72
N TYR A 65 -2.30 2.08 6.24
CA TYR A 65 -2.89 0.85 6.75
C TYR A 65 -1.95 -0.35 6.60
N ALA A 66 -1.30 -0.49 5.44
CA ALA A 66 -0.28 -1.51 5.20
C ALA A 66 0.92 -1.36 6.14
N ALA A 67 1.39 -0.12 6.38
CA ALA A 67 2.49 0.18 7.27
C ALA A 67 2.17 -0.19 8.74
N VAL A 68 0.96 0.13 9.21
CA VAL A 68 0.49 -0.28 10.54
C VAL A 68 0.44 -1.81 10.64
N GLN A 69 -0.03 -2.51 9.61
CA GLN A 69 -0.03 -3.97 9.58
C GLN A 69 1.38 -4.59 9.57
N PHE A 70 2.37 -3.86 9.08
CA PHE A 70 3.77 -4.27 9.06
C PHE A 70 4.45 -4.07 10.43
N PHE A 71 4.06 -3.02 11.16
CA PHE A 71 4.64 -2.65 12.45
C PHE A 71 3.86 -3.19 13.66
N SER A 72 2.65 -3.74 13.48
CA SER A 72 1.81 -4.34 14.54
C SER A 72 1.85 -5.87 14.61
#